data_AF-A0A7W1HA29-F1
#
_entry.id   AF-A0A7W1HA29-F1
#
_cell.length_a   1.000
_cell.length_b   1.000
_cell.length_c   1.000
_cell.angle_alpha   90.00
_cell.angle_beta   90.00
_cell.angle_gamma   90.00
#
_symmetry.space_group_name_H-M   'P 1'
#
loop_
_entity.id
_entity.type
_entity.pdbx_description
1 polymer ?
#
loop_
_entity_poly.entity_id
_entity_poly.type
_entity_poly.pdbx_seq_one_letter_code
_entity_poly.pdbx_strand_id
1 'polypeptide(L)'
;LDFTPISYEGPGEEDSFFLHVYPQIAMYDGRLANRPWLQELADPATTSCWQTWVEVHPETAEIMGVRSGDVVAVESPYGRVEAPVIVYPGVRRDSVAMPLGRGHTRMGRYAEGRGVNPVELLPPTSDLHSGAFVYQGVRVTVTPTGAWVPTLEQQGSDRQYGREIAQAVPLAEAFRAVDDHHEAGEAQHERLTVDRAIQDADVESPYRWGMAISLDACTGCNACVAACAAENNLPFVGAERVEKSRQMTWIRIERYFEEDAEGALETRHIPMMCQHCGAAPCEPVCPVYATYHNPDGLNVQVYNRCVGTRYCSNNCPYKVRYFNWFTYEWPEPLNWALNPDVLVREKGVMEKCTFCIQRINAAKIEIKKQGPDAVIPEGALKTACQQTCPTDAIVFGNLKDPDSRVARLARGPLAYSVLGELNTRPANFYLKQVTGRARQARAVPARVPPEPAAEPVAEPAAGADTVG
;
A
#
# COMPACT_ATOMS: atom_id res chain seq x y z
N LEU A 1 16.66 -34.51 15.22
CA LEU A 1 16.51 -33.45 16.24
C LEU A 1 15.44 -33.95 17.18
N ASP A 2 15.83 -34.30 18.41
CA ASP A 2 14.89 -34.72 19.44
C ASP A 2 14.25 -33.43 19.98
N PHE A 3 13.08 -33.07 19.45
CA PHE A 3 12.41 -31.83 19.83
C PHE A 3 11.64 -32.07 21.12
N THR A 4 12.25 -31.69 22.25
CA THR A 4 11.50 -31.56 23.50
C THR A 4 10.40 -30.50 23.28
N PRO A 5 9.12 -30.80 23.55
CA PRO A 5 8.05 -29.81 23.43
C PRO A 5 8.39 -28.56 24.25
N ILE A 6 8.25 -27.38 23.64
CA ILE A 6 8.42 -26.11 24.35
C ILE A 6 7.33 -25.99 25.41
N SER A 7 7.73 -25.74 26.65
CA SER A 7 6.81 -25.36 27.72
C SER A 7 6.48 -23.88 27.58
N TYR A 8 5.19 -23.55 27.66
CA TYR A 8 4.74 -22.17 27.68
C TYR A 8 4.34 -21.78 29.10
N GLU A 9 4.80 -20.61 29.53
CA GLU A 9 4.48 -20.05 30.84
C GLU A 9 3.20 -19.21 30.75
N GLY A 10 2.28 -19.36 31.69
CA GLY A 10 1.04 -18.58 31.69
C GLY A 10 -0.17 -19.34 32.26
N PRO A 11 -1.38 -18.82 32.02
CA PRO A 11 -2.62 -19.46 32.45
C PRO A 11 -2.76 -20.85 31.83
N GLY A 12 -3.55 -21.71 32.49
CA GLY A 12 -3.86 -23.06 32.02
C GLY A 12 -4.50 -23.07 30.63
N GLU A 13 -4.58 -24.23 29.99
CA GLU A 13 -5.04 -24.33 28.59
C GLU A 13 -6.45 -23.80 28.35
N GLU A 14 -7.33 -23.93 29.34
CA GLU A 14 -8.69 -23.38 29.30
C GLU A 14 -8.63 -21.84 29.32
N ASP A 15 -9.16 -21.20 28.29
CA ASP A 15 -9.29 -19.75 28.11
C ASP A 15 -7.98 -18.93 28.00
N SER A 16 -6.92 -19.53 27.46
CA SER A 16 -5.68 -18.82 27.15
C SER A 16 -5.20 -19.01 25.71
N PHE A 17 -4.45 -18.02 25.21
CA PHE A 17 -3.92 -17.97 23.85
C PHE A 17 -2.40 -17.99 23.86
N PHE A 18 -1.79 -18.59 22.85
CA PHE A 18 -0.35 -18.43 22.62
C PHE A 18 -0.06 -17.00 22.17
N LEU A 19 0.86 -16.30 22.86
CA LEU A 19 1.27 -14.96 22.46
C LEU A 19 2.42 -15.04 21.45
N HIS A 20 2.23 -14.40 20.29
CA HIS A 20 3.26 -14.21 19.29
C HIS A 20 3.65 -12.73 19.18
N VAL A 21 4.76 -12.34 19.79
CA VAL A 21 5.35 -11.01 19.60
C VAL A 21 6.31 -11.05 18.42
N TYR A 22 6.11 -10.18 17.44
CA TYR A 22 6.90 -10.21 16.20
C TYR A 22 7.48 -8.83 15.84
N PRO A 23 8.69 -8.76 15.24
CA PRO A 23 9.24 -7.51 14.76
C PRO A 23 8.46 -7.00 13.55
N GLN A 24 7.85 -5.83 13.65
CA GLN A 24 7.15 -5.21 12.52
C GLN A 24 8.18 -4.75 11.47
N ILE A 25 7.93 -4.91 10.17
CA ILE A 25 8.92 -4.55 9.13
C ILE A 25 9.39 -3.08 9.20
N ALA A 26 8.49 -2.16 9.57
CA ALA A 26 8.79 -0.73 9.64
C ALA A 26 9.57 -0.35 10.90
N MET A 27 9.35 -1.06 12.02
CA MET A 27 9.88 -0.68 13.34
C MET A 27 10.99 -1.59 13.84
N TYR A 28 11.02 -2.84 13.37
CA TYR A 28 11.85 -3.93 13.85
C TYR A 28 11.76 -4.10 15.37
N ASP A 29 12.74 -3.60 16.11
CA ASP A 29 12.83 -3.63 17.58
C ASP A 29 12.49 -2.28 18.23
N GLY A 30 12.00 -1.32 17.46
CA GLY A 30 11.64 0.02 17.94
C GLY A 30 12.78 1.04 17.90
N ARG A 31 14.01 0.66 17.54
CA ARG A 31 15.15 1.61 17.50
C ARG A 31 14.95 2.78 16.52
N LEU A 32 14.00 2.65 15.58
CA LEU A 32 13.64 3.65 14.58
C LEU A 32 12.26 4.28 14.79
N ALA A 33 11.61 4.03 15.93
CA ALA A 33 10.23 4.46 16.18
C ALA A 33 10.06 5.98 16.14
N ASN A 34 11.11 6.75 16.40
CA ASN A 34 11.07 8.20 16.35
C ASN A 34 11.07 8.80 14.93
N ARG A 35 11.09 7.96 13.88
CA ARG A 35 11.01 8.40 12.48
C ARG A 35 9.54 8.49 12.04
N PRO A 36 9.02 9.68 11.73
CA PRO A 36 7.59 9.86 11.48
C PRO A 36 7.09 9.12 10.21
N TRP A 37 7.90 9.04 9.16
CA TRP A 37 7.53 8.26 7.96
C TRP A 37 7.36 6.77 8.27
N LEU A 38 8.13 6.20 9.19
CA LEU A 38 7.97 4.79 9.58
C LEU A 38 6.74 4.59 10.46
N GLN A 39 6.39 5.59 11.27
CA GLN A 39 5.15 5.56 12.07
C GLN A 39 3.90 5.56 11.20
N GLU A 40 3.92 6.32 10.11
CA GLU A 40 2.82 6.43 9.15
C GLU A 40 2.84 5.35 8.08
N LEU A 41 3.89 4.54 7.98
CA LEU A 41 3.94 3.44 7.02
C LEU A 41 2.88 2.40 7.38
N ALA A 42 2.01 2.06 6.42
CA ALA A 42 1.04 1.00 6.59
C ALA A 42 1.76 -0.33 6.84
N ASP A 43 1.25 -1.13 7.77
CA ASP A 43 1.71 -2.50 7.92
C ASP A 43 1.40 -3.34 6.66
N PRO A 44 2.30 -4.19 6.15
CA PRO A 44 2.02 -4.98 4.95
C PRO A 44 0.85 -5.94 5.11
N ALA A 45 0.59 -6.44 6.33
CA ALA A 45 -0.47 -7.41 6.60
C ALA A 45 -1.75 -6.73 7.06
N THR A 46 -1.71 -5.84 8.05
CA THR A 46 -2.94 -5.24 8.59
C THR A 46 -3.27 -3.89 7.97
N THR A 47 -2.32 -3.25 7.29
CA THR A 47 -2.39 -1.85 6.81
C THR A 47 -2.55 -0.80 7.91
N SER A 48 -2.49 -1.20 9.19
CA SER A 48 -2.53 -0.32 10.34
C SER A 48 -1.22 0.45 10.48
N CYS A 49 -1.30 1.64 11.06
CA CYS A 49 -0.16 2.50 11.34
C CYS A 49 -0.36 3.28 12.65
N TRP A 50 0.67 3.98 13.11
CA TRP A 50 0.65 4.87 14.29
C TRP A 50 0.26 4.25 15.66
N GLN A 51 -0.10 2.97 15.76
CA GLN A 51 -0.46 2.30 17.01
C GLN A 51 0.04 0.86 17.06
N THR A 52 -0.08 0.22 18.23
CA THR A 52 0.11 -1.23 18.42
C THR A 52 -1.27 -1.87 18.49
N TRP A 53 -1.43 -3.08 17.96
CA TRP A 53 -2.71 -3.81 17.95
C TRP A 53 -2.52 -5.26 18.41
N VAL A 54 -3.63 -5.97 18.60
CA VAL A 54 -3.69 -7.41 18.85
C VAL A 54 -4.37 -8.07 17.65
N GLU A 55 -3.66 -8.96 16.97
CA GLU A 55 -4.23 -9.76 15.89
C GLU A 55 -4.97 -10.95 16.46
N VAL A 56 -6.23 -11.10 16.04
CA VAL A 56 -7.10 -12.20 16.46
C VAL A 56 -7.72 -12.84 15.22
N HIS A 57 -7.78 -14.17 15.20
CA HIS A 57 -8.38 -14.90 14.09
C HIS A 57 -9.91 -14.65 14.06
N PRO A 58 -10.56 -14.55 12.88
CA PRO A 58 -11.99 -14.29 12.78
C PRO A 58 -12.89 -15.16 13.67
N GLU A 59 -12.73 -16.49 13.63
CA GLU A 59 -13.52 -17.39 14.50
C GLU A 59 -13.29 -17.16 16.00
N THR A 60 -12.05 -16.83 16.37
CA THR A 60 -11.71 -16.54 17.77
C THR A 60 -12.33 -15.23 18.22
N ALA A 61 -12.33 -14.22 17.35
CA ALA A 61 -12.99 -12.94 17.58
C ALA A 61 -14.51 -13.11 17.75
N GLU A 62 -15.14 -13.97 16.94
CA GLU A 62 -16.57 -14.33 17.09
C GLU A 62 -16.87 -14.99 18.44
N ILE A 63 -16.05 -15.96 18.86
CA ILE A 63 -16.20 -16.65 20.16
C ILE A 63 -16.04 -15.65 21.32
N MET A 64 -15.09 -14.73 21.22
CA MET A 64 -14.84 -13.70 22.23
C MET A 64 -15.86 -12.54 22.18
N GLY A 65 -16.67 -12.46 21.12
CA GLY A 65 -17.60 -11.34 20.91
C GLY A 65 -16.91 -10.00 20.65
N VAL A 66 -15.72 -10.01 20.05
CA VAL A 66 -14.94 -8.79 19.72
C VAL A 66 -14.88 -8.55 18.22
N ARG A 67 -14.73 -7.29 17.84
CA ARG A 67 -14.52 -6.83 16.45
C ARG A 67 -13.29 -5.93 16.35
N SER A 68 -12.84 -5.68 15.12
CA SER A 68 -11.75 -4.73 14.87
C SER A 68 -12.02 -3.37 15.53
N GLY A 69 -11.03 -2.89 16.27
CA GLY A 69 -11.08 -1.65 17.05
C GLY A 69 -11.55 -1.81 18.50
N ASP A 70 -12.19 -2.92 18.88
CA ASP A 70 -12.47 -3.18 20.30
C ASP A 70 -11.14 -3.29 21.06
N VAL A 71 -11.06 -2.67 22.22
CA VAL A 71 -9.85 -2.70 23.05
C VAL A 71 -9.93 -3.90 23.98
N VAL A 72 -8.88 -4.73 23.95
CA VAL A 72 -8.72 -5.88 24.83
C VAL A 72 -7.55 -5.68 25.77
N ALA A 73 -7.68 -6.19 26.99
CA ALA A 73 -6.57 -6.34 27.92
C ALA A 73 -5.93 -7.71 27.70
N VAL A 74 -4.63 -7.70 27.37
CA VAL A 74 -3.80 -8.88 27.22
C VAL A 74 -2.96 -9.02 28.47
N GLU A 75 -3.14 -10.12 29.20
CA GLU A 75 -2.50 -10.35 30.49
C GLU A 75 -1.64 -11.61 30.45
N SER A 76 -0.41 -11.49 30.94
CA SER A 76 0.50 -12.60 31.20
C SER A 76 0.98 -12.56 32.66
N PRO A 77 1.72 -13.58 33.14
CA PRO A 77 2.36 -13.51 34.46
C PRO A 77 3.33 -12.33 34.64
N TYR A 78 3.77 -11.71 33.53
CA TYR A 78 4.79 -10.67 33.50
C TYR A 78 4.20 -9.25 33.45
N GLY A 79 3.03 -9.10 32.86
CA GLY A 79 2.43 -7.77 32.69
C GLY A 79 1.06 -7.80 32.05
N ARG A 80 0.52 -6.60 31.90
CA ARG A 80 -0.77 -6.32 31.28
C ARG A 80 -0.62 -5.15 30.32
N VAL A 81 -1.12 -5.31 29.10
CA VAL A 81 -1.22 -4.22 28.12
C VAL A 81 -2.62 -4.16 27.54
N GLU A 82 -3.05 -2.98 27.10
CA GLU A 82 -4.34 -2.78 26.44
C GLU A 82 -4.13 -2.26 25.02
N ALA A 83 -4.74 -2.92 24.04
CA ALA A 83 -4.57 -2.56 22.63
C ALA A 83 -5.82 -2.91 21.81
N PRO A 84 -6.08 -2.18 20.70
CA PRO A 84 -7.18 -2.52 19.80
C PRO A 84 -6.96 -3.85 19.10
N VAL A 85 -8.04 -4.59 18.92
CA VAL A 85 -8.07 -5.80 18.10
C VAL A 85 -8.03 -5.43 16.62
N ILE A 86 -7.26 -6.17 15.84
CA ILE A 86 -7.42 -6.27 14.40
C ILE A 86 -7.76 -7.73 14.07
N VAL A 87 -8.93 -7.94 13.49
CA VAL A 87 -9.33 -9.27 13.03
C VAL A 87 -8.55 -9.59 11.76
N TYR A 88 -7.69 -10.61 11.81
CA TYR A 88 -6.79 -10.96 10.73
C TYR A 88 -6.79 -12.47 10.49
N PRO A 89 -7.17 -12.96 9.29
CA PRO A 89 -7.24 -14.40 9.02
C PRO A 89 -5.88 -15.11 8.98
N GLY A 90 -4.76 -14.37 8.95
CA GLY A 90 -3.42 -14.96 8.92
C GLY A 90 -2.88 -15.41 10.28
N VAL A 91 -3.53 -15.05 11.40
CA VAL A 91 -3.14 -15.54 12.73
C VAL A 91 -3.83 -16.86 13.06
N ARG A 92 -3.17 -17.74 13.82
CA ARG A 92 -3.75 -19.04 14.20
C ARG A 92 -4.87 -18.88 15.23
N ARG A 93 -5.88 -19.76 15.19
CA ARG A 93 -7.09 -19.71 16.05
C ARG A 93 -6.80 -19.72 17.56
N ASP A 94 -5.77 -20.44 18.00
CA ASP A 94 -5.38 -20.58 19.40
C ASP A 94 -4.29 -19.57 19.82
N SER A 95 -4.03 -18.56 19.00
CA SER A 95 -2.94 -17.62 19.17
C SER A 95 -3.41 -16.17 18.99
N VAL A 96 -2.72 -15.25 19.65
CA VAL A 96 -2.82 -13.81 19.40
C VAL A 96 -1.45 -13.26 19.06
N ALA A 97 -1.38 -12.31 18.13
CA ALA A 97 -0.11 -11.74 17.71
C ALA A 97 -0.06 -10.22 17.94
N MET A 98 1.10 -9.70 18.32
CA MET A 98 1.31 -8.27 18.56
C MET A 98 2.61 -7.79 17.93
N PRO A 99 2.59 -6.69 17.14
CA PRO A 99 3.80 -6.12 16.56
C PRO A 99 4.64 -5.41 17.62
N LEU A 100 5.96 -5.62 17.54
CA LEU A 100 6.97 -4.94 18.33
C LEU A 100 7.39 -3.60 17.71
N GLY A 101 7.88 -2.69 18.56
CA GLY A 101 8.62 -1.49 18.14
C GLY A 101 7.91 -0.16 18.42
N ARG A 102 6.84 -0.20 19.21
CA ARG A 102 6.12 0.95 19.77
C ARG A 102 6.02 0.81 21.30
N GLY A 103 5.34 1.75 21.96
CA GLY A 103 5.21 1.78 23.42
C GLY A 103 6.40 2.45 24.13
N HIS A 104 7.15 3.31 23.44
CA HIS A 104 8.24 4.05 24.07
C HIS A 104 7.68 5.10 25.04
N THR A 105 8.13 5.05 26.29
CA THR A 105 7.79 6.09 27.30
C THR A 105 8.58 7.37 27.10
N ARG A 106 9.74 7.30 26.43
CA ARG A 106 10.58 8.44 26.01
C ARG A 106 11.33 8.06 24.74
N MET A 107 11.11 8.77 23.63
CA MET A 107 11.93 8.66 22.41
C MET A 107 11.66 9.80 21.43
N GLY A 108 11.54 11.02 21.94
CA GLY A 108 11.22 12.21 21.14
C GLY A 108 9.77 12.25 20.65
N ARG A 109 9.49 13.27 19.84
CA ARG A 109 8.13 13.77 19.52
C ARG A 109 7.19 12.77 18.85
N TYR A 110 7.71 11.76 18.15
CA TYR A 110 6.90 10.87 17.30
C TYR A 110 6.70 9.46 17.88
N ALA A 111 7.46 9.09 18.91
CA ALA A 111 7.42 7.75 19.51
C ALA A 111 6.95 7.76 20.97
N GLU A 112 7.14 8.87 21.68
CA GLU A 112 6.71 9.01 23.08
C GLU A 112 5.20 8.81 23.24
N GLY A 113 4.82 7.91 24.15
CA GLY A 113 3.42 7.65 24.52
C GLY A 113 2.59 7.04 23.39
N ARG A 114 3.23 6.38 22.42
CA ARG A 114 2.56 5.89 21.21
C ARG A 114 2.51 4.39 21.12
N GLY A 115 1.29 3.85 21.06
CA GLY A 115 1.04 2.41 21.12
C GLY A 115 1.42 1.83 22.49
N VAL A 116 1.47 0.51 22.57
CA VAL A 116 1.91 -0.23 23.76
C VAL A 116 3.11 -1.11 23.42
N ASN A 117 3.87 -1.49 24.45
CA ASN A 117 5.06 -2.32 24.30
C ASN A 117 4.75 -3.77 24.68
N PRO A 118 4.61 -4.70 23.71
CA PRO A 118 4.30 -6.10 24.01
C PRO A 118 5.44 -6.85 24.72
N VAL A 119 6.66 -6.28 24.81
CA VAL A 119 7.76 -6.87 25.60
C VAL A 119 7.41 -6.95 27.09
N GLU A 120 6.51 -6.09 27.56
CA GLU A 120 6.02 -6.11 28.95
C GLU A 120 5.25 -7.40 29.30
N LEU A 121 4.80 -8.15 28.28
CA LEU A 121 4.13 -9.43 28.47
C LEU A 121 5.10 -10.63 28.52
N LEU A 122 6.39 -10.42 28.23
CA LEU A 122 7.36 -11.49 28.02
C LEU A 122 8.32 -11.65 29.22
N PRO A 123 8.83 -12.88 29.46
CA PRO A 123 9.84 -13.10 30.48
C PRO A 123 11.14 -12.35 30.14
N PRO A 124 11.91 -11.90 31.15
CA PRO A 124 13.23 -11.32 30.96
C PRO A 124 14.29 -12.41 30.69
N THR A 125 14.02 -13.32 29.76
CA THR A 125 14.83 -14.50 29.46
C THR A 125 15.51 -14.37 28.10
N SER A 126 16.76 -14.84 28.01
CA SER A 126 17.51 -14.96 26.75
C SER A 126 17.70 -16.43 26.40
N ASP A 127 17.67 -16.73 25.10
CA ASP A 127 18.07 -18.04 24.59
C ASP A 127 19.54 -18.33 24.96
N LEU A 128 19.77 -19.51 25.54
CA LEU A 128 21.08 -19.88 26.11
C LEU A 128 22.18 -19.99 25.05
N HIS A 129 21.85 -20.31 23.81
CA HIS A 129 22.84 -20.54 22.75
C HIS A 129 23.16 -19.27 21.95
N SER A 130 22.15 -18.48 21.62
CA SER A 130 22.29 -17.28 20.81
C SER A 130 22.43 -16.00 21.63
N GLY A 131 22.02 -16.02 22.91
CA GLY A 131 21.89 -14.82 23.73
C GLY A 131 20.77 -13.88 23.27
N ALA A 132 19.95 -14.28 22.29
CA ALA A 132 18.84 -13.49 21.79
C ALA A 132 17.70 -13.45 22.82
N PHE A 133 16.97 -12.33 22.85
CA PHE A 133 15.77 -12.22 23.68
C PHE A 133 14.69 -13.21 23.22
N VAL A 134 13.99 -13.83 24.18
CA VAL A 134 12.95 -14.82 23.90
C VAL A 134 11.61 -14.11 23.62
N TYR A 135 11.20 -14.09 22.35
CA TYR A 135 9.96 -13.43 21.91
C TYR A 135 8.70 -14.34 21.97
N GLN A 136 8.87 -15.62 22.28
CA GLN A 136 7.82 -16.63 22.26
C GLN A 136 7.98 -17.58 23.45
N GLY A 137 6.87 -18.11 23.97
CA GLY A 137 6.90 -18.99 25.15
C GLY A 137 5.92 -18.59 26.25
N VAL A 138 5.04 -17.62 25.99
CA VAL A 138 4.04 -17.14 26.94
C VAL A 138 2.62 -17.45 26.45
N ARG A 139 1.76 -17.86 27.38
CA ARG A 139 0.29 -17.87 27.20
C ARG A 139 -0.30 -16.63 27.87
N VAL A 140 -1.33 -16.08 27.24
CA VAL A 140 -2.03 -14.88 27.71
C VAL A 140 -3.52 -15.12 27.82
N THR A 141 -4.15 -14.42 28.77
CA THR A 141 -5.60 -14.25 28.78
C THR A 141 -5.94 -12.94 28.07
N VAL A 142 -7.00 -12.94 27.28
CA VAL A 142 -7.45 -11.77 26.53
C VAL A 142 -8.87 -11.44 26.94
N THR A 143 -9.08 -10.26 27.53
CA THR A 143 -10.38 -9.84 28.06
C THR A 143 -10.87 -8.56 27.39
N PRO A 144 -12.12 -8.50 26.90
CA PRO A 144 -12.69 -7.26 26.38
C PRO A 144 -12.81 -6.19 27.48
N THR A 145 -12.37 -4.96 27.19
CA THR A 145 -12.47 -3.83 28.13
C THR A 145 -13.79 -3.06 27.99
N GLY A 146 -14.48 -3.23 26.85
CA GLY A 146 -15.65 -2.43 26.46
C GLY A 146 -15.32 -1.10 25.79
N ALA A 147 -14.05 -0.70 25.72
CA ALA A 147 -13.63 0.47 24.93
C ALA A 147 -13.46 0.12 23.45
N TRP A 148 -13.60 1.12 22.57
CA TRP A 148 -13.36 0.99 21.14
C TRP A 148 -12.53 2.18 20.64
N VAL A 149 -11.56 1.90 19.77
CA VAL A 149 -10.73 2.90 19.10
C VAL A 149 -10.55 2.53 17.61
N PRO A 150 -10.36 3.50 16.71
CA PRO A 150 -10.12 3.23 15.30
C PRO A 150 -8.82 2.45 15.08
N THR A 151 -8.82 1.49 14.14
CA THR A 151 -7.67 0.64 13.82
C THR A 151 -6.58 1.33 12.98
N LEU A 152 -6.83 2.56 12.50
CA LEU A 152 -5.89 3.37 11.71
C LEU A 152 -5.35 2.64 10.46
N GLU A 153 -6.19 1.82 9.84
CA GLU A 153 -5.92 1.14 8.58
C GLU A 153 -5.96 2.14 7.41
N GLN A 154 -4.97 2.08 6.53
CA GLN A 154 -4.92 2.96 5.34
C GLN A 154 -5.72 2.43 4.15
N GLN A 155 -6.18 1.19 4.23
CA GLN A 155 -6.98 0.52 3.23
C GLN A 155 -8.42 0.36 3.74
N GLY A 156 -9.40 0.53 2.86
CA GLY A 156 -10.81 0.44 3.24
C GLY A 156 -11.39 -0.98 3.21
N SER A 157 -11.02 -1.79 2.21
CA SER A 157 -11.48 -3.18 2.09
C SER A 157 -10.31 -4.07 1.75
N ASP A 158 -10.24 -5.22 2.42
CA ASP A 158 -9.25 -6.28 2.26
C ASP A 158 -9.62 -7.31 1.18
N ARG A 159 -10.76 -7.16 0.49
CA ARG A 159 -11.24 -8.02 -0.58
C ARG A 159 -11.37 -7.27 -1.90
N GLN A 160 -11.19 -7.97 -3.02
CA GLN A 160 -11.34 -7.38 -4.34
C GLN A 160 -12.78 -7.38 -4.86
N TYR A 161 -13.67 -8.18 -4.24
CA TYR A 161 -15.05 -8.39 -4.68
C TYR A 161 -15.16 -8.78 -6.16
N GLY A 162 -14.23 -9.62 -6.65
CA GLY A 162 -14.22 -10.09 -8.03
C GLY A 162 -13.83 -9.05 -9.09
N ARG A 163 -13.18 -7.94 -8.70
CA ARG A 163 -12.76 -6.85 -9.62
C ARG A 163 -11.43 -7.09 -10.32
N GLU A 164 -10.79 -8.24 -10.11
CA GLU A 164 -9.55 -8.66 -10.78
C GLU A 164 -8.43 -7.58 -10.78
N ILE A 165 -8.24 -6.91 -9.64
CA ILE A 165 -7.27 -5.82 -9.47
C ILE A 165 -5.86 -6.39 -9.31
N ALA A 166 -5.64 -7.26 -8.33
CA ALA A 166 -4.45 -8.07 -8.11
C ALA A 166 -4.70 -9.48 -8.65
N GLN A 167 -4.30 -9.68 -9.90
CA GLN A 167 -4.50 -10.93 -10.62
C GLN A 167 -3.38 -11.92 -10.33
N ALA A 168 -3.76 -13.20 -10.24
CA ALA A 168 -2.85 -14.32 -10.10
C ALA A 168 -3.22 -15.42 -11.10
N VAL A 169 -2.22 -16.14 -11.59
CA VAL A 169 -2.37 -17.27 -12.50
C VAL A 169 -1.60 -18.48 -11.95
N PRO A 170 -2.15 -19.70 -12.04
CA PRO A 170 -1.39 -20.90 -11.71
C PRO A 170 -0.18 -21.08 -12.62
N LEU A 171 0.90 -21.66 -12.09
CA LEU A 171 2.13 -21.94 -12.83
C LEU A 171 1.89 -22.74 -14.12
N ALA A 172 1.00 -23.73 -14.08
CA ALA A 172 0.67 -24.54 -15.25
C ALA A 172 0.00 -23.71 -16.37
N GLU A 173 -0.80 -22.70 -16.02
CA GLU A 173 -1.44 -21.79 -16.98
C GLU A 173 -0.44 -20.76 -17.50
N ALA A 174 0.43 -20.26 -16.63
CA ALA A 174 1.52 -19.36 -17.02
C ALA A 174 2.44 -20.00 -18.07
N PHE A 175 2.77 -21.29 -17.94
CA PHE A 175 3.55 -22.01 -18.97
C PHE A 175 2.79 -22.14 -20.29
N ARG A 176 1.50 -22.47 -20.27
CA ARG A 176 0.68 -22.53 -21.50
C ARG A 176 0.59 -21.19 -22.20
N ALA A 177 0.46 -20.09 -21.45
CA ALA A 177 0.44 -18.75 -22.02
C ALA A 177 1.78 -18.35 -22.70
N VAL A 178 2.88 -19.04 -22.39
CA VAL A 178 4.18 -18.88 -23.05
C VAL A 178 4.30 -19.79 -24.28
N ASP A 179 3.82 -21.04 -24.18
CA ASP A 179 3.92 -22.04 -25.26
C ASP A 179 2.90 -21.82 -26.38
N ASP A 180 1.67 -21.45 -26.02
CA ASP A 180 0.62 -21.10 -26.96
C ASP A 180 0.82 -19.63 -27.38
N HIS A 181 1.65 -19.40 -28.40
CA HIS A 181 1.67 -18.13 -29.15
C HIS A 181 0.32 -17.81 -29.85
N HIS A 182 -0.76 -18.51 -29.50
CA HIS A 182 -2.08 -18.43 -30.09
C HIS A 182 -2.96 -17.40 -29.40
N GLU A 183 -3.59 -16.60 -30.24
CA GLU A 183 -4.42 -15.44 -29.94
C GLU A 183 -5.66 -15.83 -29.09
N ALA A 184 -5.53 -15.83 -27.77
CA ALA A 184 -6.69 -15.67 -26.89
C ALA A 184 -7.05 -14.18 -26.86
N GLY A 185 -8.31 -13.83 -27.12
CA GLY A 185 -8.77 -12.45 -27.33
C GLY A 185 -8.39 -11.44 -26.22
N GLU A 186 -8.14 -11.89 -24.99
CA GLU A 186 -7.65 -11.04 -23.89
C GLU A 186 -6.22 -10.53 -24.13
N ALA A 187 -5.32 -11.37 -24.66
CA ALA A 187 -3.96 -10.97 -25.02
C ALA A 187 -3.93 -9.97 -26.20
N GLN A 188 -4.95 -9.99 -27.08
CA GLN A 188 -5.12 -8.97 -28.12
C GLN A 188 -5.56 -7.62 -27.51
N HIS A 189 -6.46 -7.62 -26.52
CA HIS A 189 -6.86 -6.39 -25.81
C HIS A 189 -5.68 -5.74 -25.07
N GLU A 190 -4.83 -6.53 -24.40
CA GLU A 190 -3.65 -6.03 -23.68
C GLU A 190 -2.51 -5.57 -24.60
N ARG A 191 -2.28 -6.25 -25.74
CA ARG A 191 -1.33 -5.72 -26.75
C ARG A 191 -1.80 -4.40 -27.36
N LEU A 192 -3.11 -4.28 -27.60
CA LEU A 192 -3.72 -3.02 -28.06
C LEU A 192 -3.60 -1.90 -27.02
N THR A 193 -3.54 -2.19 -25.72
CA THR A 193 -3.33 -1.14 -24.71
C THR A 193 -1.92 -0.59 -24.71
N VAL A 194 -0.89 -1.43 -24.91
CA VAL A 194 0.51 -0.98 -25.01
C VAL A 194 0.73 -0.07 -26.22
N ASP A 195 0.28 -0.48 -27.40
CA ASP A 195 0.47 0.30 -28.63
C ASP A 195 -0.29 1.63 -28.57
N ARG A 196 -1.52 1.62 -28.01
CA ARG A 196 -2.27 2.86 -27.75
C ARG A 196 -1.57 3.75 -26.75
N ALA A 197 -1.03 3.18 -25.66
CA ALA A 197 -0.27 3.97 -24.69
C ALA A 197 0.95 4.62 -25.34
N ILE A 198 1.66 3.94 -26.25
CA ILE A 198 2.77 4.52 -27.02
C ILE A 198 2.31 5.69 -27.90
N GLN A 199 1.15 5.54 -28.55
CA GLN A 199 0.54 6.58 -29.39
C GLN A 199 0.06 7.82 -28.62
N ASP A 200 -0.10 7.72 -27.29
CA ASP A 200 -0.52 8.84 -26.45
C ASP A 200 0.65 9.83 -26.14
N ALA A 201 1.89 9.52 -26.54
CA ALA A 201 2.99 10.48 -26.56
C ALA A 201 3.09 11.17 -27.94
N ASP A 202 3.64 12.39 -27.95
CA ASP A 202 3.91 13.13 -29.19
C ASP A 202 4.80 12.29 -30.11
N VAL A 203 4.49 12.28 -31.41
CA VAL A 203 5.24 11.55 -32.43
C VAL A 203 6.71 11.95 -32.42
N GLU A 204 6.98 13.25 -32.24
CA GLU A 204 8.33 13.82 -32.22
C GLU A 204 9.08 13.56 -30.91
N SER A 205 8.39 13.18 -29.82
CA SER A 205 9.09 12.85 -28.58
C SER A 205 9.78 11.48 -28.71
N PRO A 206 11.09 11.35 -28.41
CA PRO A 206 11.73 10.04 -28.39
C PRO A 206 11.31 9.18 -27.19
N TYR A 207 10.48 9.72 -26.28
CA TYR A 207 10.09 9.05 -25.04
C TYR A 207 8.58 8.80 -24.96
N ARG A 208 8.23 7.62 -24.46
CA ARG A 208 6.98 7.36 -23.74
C ARG A 208 7.36 6.66 -22.44
N TRP A 209 7.34 7.39 -21.33
CA TRP A 209 7.68 6.79 -20.04
C TRP A 209 6.57 5.86 -19.55
N GLY A 210 6.96 4.68 -19.07
CA GLY A 210 6.05 3.71 -18.49
C GLY A 210 6.72 2.87 -17.41
N MET A 211 5.90 2.05 -16.75
CA MET A 211 6.32 1.20 -15.66
C MET A 211 5.74 -0.21 -15.83
N ALA A 212 6.54 -1.24 -15.58
CA ALA A 212 6.10 -2.61 -15.44
C ALA A 212 6.28 -3.05 -13.98
N ILE A 213 5.26 -3.66 -13.37
CA ILE A 213 5.23 -3.98 -11.95
C ILE A 213 4.93 -5.48 -11.79
N SER A 214 5.91 -6.25 -11.32
CA SER A 214 5.71 -7.67 -11.01
C SER A 214 5.00 -7.85 -9.67
N LEU A 215 3.79 -8.41 -9.69
CA LEU A 215 3.07 -8.75 -8.47
C LEU A 215 3.69 -9.96 -7.77
N ASP A 216 4.24 -10.89 -8.55
CA ASP A 216 4.92 -12.09 -8.03
C ASP A 216 6.15 -11.74 -7.16
N ALA A 217 6.92 -10.75 -7.60
CA ALA A 217 8.08 -10.27 -6.86
C ALA A 217 7.72 -9.29 -5.73
N CYS A 218 6.47 -8.81 -5.64
CA CYS A 218 6.08 -7.81 -4.67
C CYS A 218 5.74 -8.43 -3.32
N THR A 219 6.60 -8.19 -2.33
CA THR A 219 6.40 -8.69 -0.95
C THR A 219 5.56 -7.76 -0.08
N GLY A 220 5.13 -6.60 -0.60
CA GLY A 220 4.44 -5.58 0.19
C GLY A 220 5.32 -4.82 1.19
N CYS A 221 6.65 -4.88 1.07
CA CYS A 221 7.59 -4.32 2.07
C CYS A 221 7.53 -2.80 2.31
N ASN A 222 6.73 -2.04 1.55
CA ASN A 222 6.56 -0.59 1.66
C ASN A 222 7.83 0.29 1.53
N ALA A 223 8.97 -0.27 1.13
CA ALA A 223 10.19 0.51 0.84
C ALA A 223 9.94 1.56 -0.26
N CYS A 224 9.18 1.20 -1.30
CA CYS A 224 8.81 2.10 -2.39
C CYS A 224 7.93 3.28 -1.93
N VAL A 225 7.12 3.08 -0.89
CA VAL A 225 6.29 4.12 -0.29
C VAL A 225 7.16 5.14 0.44
N ALA A 226 8.04 4.66 1.33
CA ALA A 226 8.97 5.52 2.07
C ALA A 226 9.92 6.27 1.13
N ALA A 227 10.46 5.62 0.09
CA ALA A 227 11.33 6.28 -0.88
C ALA A 227 10.60 7.33 -1.71
N CYS A 228 9.34 7.07 -2.10
CA CYS A 228 8.53 8.06 -2.80
C CYS A 228 8.30 9.29 -1.92
N ALA A 229 8.01 9.08 -0.62
CA ALA A 229 7.83 10.14 0.36
C ALA A 229 9.08 10.99 0.53
N ALA A 230 10.25 10.35 0.69
CA ALA A 230 11.52 11.03 0.83
C ALA A 230 11.93 11.80 -0.44
N GLU A 231 11.83 11.17 -1.60
CA GLU A 231 12.23 11.75 -2.88
C GLU A 231 11.37 12.96 -3.27
N ASN A 232 10.06 12.88 -3.02
CA ASN A 232 9.11 13.85 -3.52
C ASN A 232 8.53 14.72 -2.40
N ASN A 233 9.23 14.89 -1.28
CA ASN A 233 8.84 15.79 -0.18
C ASN A 233 7.40 15.58 0.31
N LEU A 234 6.95 14.32 0.42
CA LEU A 234 5.61 14.06 0.96
C LEU A 234 5.63 14.29 2.47
N PRO A 235 4.61 15.00 3.00
CA PRO A 235 4.46 15.15 4.44
C PRO A 235 4.01 13.83 5.06
N PHE A 236 4.31 13.67 6.35
CA PHE A 236 3.54 12.77 7.21
C PHE A 236 2.39 13.59 7.81
N VAL A 237 1.19 12.99 7.93
CA VAL A 237 -0.03 13.68 8.33
C VAL A 237 -0.43 13.43 9.78
N GLY A 238 0.04 12.34 10.40
CA GLY A 238 -0.32 11.95 11.77
C GLY A 238 -1.62 11.13 11.88
N ALA A 239 -1.76 10.36 12.98
CA ALA A 239 -2.89 9.44 13.15
C ALA A 239 -4.28 10.06 12.97
N GLU A 240 -4.54 11.23 13.57
CA GLU A 240 -5.86 11.88 13.50
C GLU A 240 -6.27 12.21 12.04
N ARG A 241 -5.28 12.41 11.17
CA ARG A 241 -5.52 12.66 9.74
C ARG A 241 -5.62 11.36 8.94
N VAL A 242 -4.84 10.34 9.29
CA VAL A 242 -4.97 8.99 8.71
C VAL A 242 -6.34 8.39 9.02
N GLU A 243 -6.83 8.54 10.25
CA GLU A 243 -8.18 8.12 10.67
C GLU A 243 -9.29 8.70 9.78
N LYS A 244 -9.08 9.92 9.27
CA LYS A 244 -10.02 10.62 8.37
C LYS A 244 -9.77 10.33 6.89
N SER A 245 -8.93 9.33 6.58
CA SER A 245 -8.47 8.96 5.24
C SER A 245 -7.83 10.12 4.47
N ARG A 246 -6.97 10.89 5.16
CA ARG A 246 -6.25 12.05 4.60
C ARG A 246 -4.73 11.87 4.57
N GLN A 247 -4.26 10.64 4.47
CA GLN A 247 -2.86 10.29 4.26
C GLN A 247 -2.32 10.84 2.93
N MET A 248 -1.03 11.17 2.91
CA MET A 248 -0.35 11.69 1.72
C MET A 248 0.64 10.64 1.20
N THR A 249 0.17 9.77 0.32
CA THR A 249 0.93 8.56 -0.09
C THR A 249 0.85 8.29 -1.59
N TRP A 250 1.74 8.86 -2.40
CA TRP A 250 1.63 8.82 -3.88
C TRP A 250 1.70 7.44 -4.53
N ILE A 251 2.30 6.48 -3.83
CA ILE A 251 2.26 5.05 -4.12
C ILE A 251 1.79 4.39 -2.83
N ARG A 252 0.73 3.59 -2.89
CA ARG A 252 0.27 2.76 -1.77
C ARG A 252 0.38 1.30 -2.16
N ILE A 253 0.68 0.43 -1.20
CA ILE A 253 0.58 -1.00 -1.41
C ILE A 253 -0.81 -1.41 -0.95
N GLU A 254 -1.62 -1.91 -1.87
CA GLU A 254 -2.88 -2.54 -1.52
C GLU A 254 -2.63 -4.03 -1.30
N ARG A 255 -3.30 -4.58 -0.29
CA ARG A 255 -3.22 -5.99 0.07
C ARG A 255 -4.61 -6.60 -0.01
N TYR A 256 -4.75 -7.67 -0.77
CA TYR A 256 -6.01 -8.40 -0.87
C TYR A 256 -5.88 -9.81 -0.33
N PHE A 257 -6.88 -10.24 0.45
CA PHE A 257 -7.05 -11.62 0.86
C PHE A 257 -8.00 -12.32 -0.11
N GLU A 258 -7.53 -13.38 -0.72
CA GLU A 258 -8.31 -14.29 -1.55
C GLU A 258 -8.21 -15.69 -0.96
N GLU A 259 -9.06 -16.59 -1.43
CA GLU A 259 -8.92 -18.02 -1.18
C GLU A 259 -8.39 -18.69 -2.45
N ASP A 260 -7.41 -19.58 -2.30
CA ASP A 260 -7.03 -20.47 -3.38
C ASP A 260 -8.13 -21.53 -3.65
N ALA A 261 -7.88 -22.40 -4.62
CA ALA A 261 -8.83 -23.44 -5.01
C ALA A 261 -9.15 -24.43 -3.89
N GLU A 262 -8.21 -24.60 -2.97
CA GLU A 262 -8.29 -25.49 -1.82
C GLU A 262 -8.83 -24.77 -0.58
N GLY A 263 -9.20 -23.49 -0.69
CA GLY A 263 -9.70 -22.67 0.42
C GLY A 263 -8.60 -22.13 1.33
N ALA A 264 -7.34 -22.22 0.94
CA ALA A 264 -6.24 -21.63 1.71
C ALA A 264 -6.18 -20.12 1.47
N LEU A 265 -5.84 -19.37 2.52
CA LEU A 265 -5.68 -17.93 2.45
C LEU A 265 -4.51 -17.56 1.54
N GLU A 266 -4.79 -16.77 0.50
CA GLU A 266 -3.81 -16.18 -0.40
C GLU A 266 -3.76 -14.67 -0.17
N THR A 267 -2.57 -14.12 0.05
CA THR A 267 -2.36 -12.67 0.15
C THR A 267 -1.71 -12.15 -1.12
N ARG A 268 -2.34 -11.16 -1.76
CA ARG A 268 -1.84 -10.51 -2.97
C ARG A 268 -1.52 -9.05 -2.69
N HIS A 269 -0.33 -8.62 -3.06
CA HIS A 269 0.10 -7.23 -2.95
C HIS A 269 0.10 -6.56 -4.32
N ILE A 270 -0.44 -5.35 -4.41
CA ILE A 270 -0.39 -4.53 -5.61
C ILE A 270 0.03 -3.09 -5.28
N PRO A 271 1.19 -2.62 -5.79
CA PRO A 271 1.57 -1.23 -5.71
C PRO A 271 0.67 -0.36 -6.60
N MET A 272 -0.21 0.43 -5.99
CA MET A 272 -1.11 1.34 -6.68
C MET A 272 -0.60 2.78 -6.63
N MET A 273 -0.40 3.39 -7.79
CA MET A 273 0.09 4.77 -7.95
C MET A 273 -0.61 5.48 -9.12
N CYS A 274 -0.21 6.71 -9.46
CA CYS A 274 -0.70 7.30 -10.72
C CYS A 274 -0.29 6.42 -11.90
N GLN A 275 -1.28 6.03 -12.71
CA GLN A 275 -1.06 5.18 -13.87
C GLN A 275 -0.62 5.95 -15.12
N HIS A 276 -0.54 7.30 -15.05
CA HIS A 276 -0.20 8.15 -16.21
C HIS A 276 -0.97 7.79 -17.49
N CYS A 277 -2.28 7.54 -17.30
CA CYS A 277 -3.28 7.26 -18.33
C CYS A 277 -3.17 8.21 -19.52
N GLY A 278 -3.10 7.71 -20.76
CA GLY A 278 -3.16 8.58 -21.94
C GLY A 278 -4.55 9.17 -22.17
N ALA A 279 -5.60 8.37 -21.97
CA ALA A 279 -6.98 8.87 -21.87
C ALA A 279 -7.30 9.23 -20.40
N ALA A 280 -6.57 10.19 -19.83
CA ALA A 280 -6.68 10.55 -18.41
C ALA A 280 -8.02 11.23 -18.07
N PRO A 281 -8.95 10.59 -17.32
CA PRO A 281 -10.20 11.23 -16.94
C PRO A 281 -10.00 12.39 -15.95
N CYS A 282 -8.88 12.40 -15.24
CA CYS A 282 -8.56 13.43 -14.26
C CYS A 282 -8.13 14.78 -14.87
N GLU A 283 -7.83 14.84 -16.17
CA GLU A 283 -7.42 16.07 -16.86
C GLU A 283 -8.57 16.98 -17.29
N PRO A 284 -9.54 16.52 -18.11
CA PRO A 284 -10.59 17.39 -18.65
C PRO A 284 -11.48 18.01 -17.57
N VAL A 285 -11.50 17.43 -16.36
CA VAL A 285 -12.27 17.93 -15.20
C VAL A 285 -11.56 19.04 -14.43
N CYS A 286 -10.32 19.40 -14.78
CA CYS A 286 -9.59 20.48 -14.11
C CYS A 286 -9.92 21.83 -14.77
N PRO A 287 -10.66 22.73 -14.11
CA PRO A 287 -11.14 23.97 -14.73
C PRO A 287 -10.01 24.98 -15.03
N VAL A 288 -8.83 24.79 -14.45
CA VAL A 288 -7.68 25.69 -14.56
C VAL A 288 -6.49 25.05 -15.29
N TYR A 289 -6.67 23.84 -15.84
CA TYR A 289 -5.62 23.09 -16.54
C TYR A 289 -4.35 22.90 -15.69
N ALA A 290 -4.50 22.68 -14.39
CA ALA A 290 -3.39 22.35 -13.50
C ALA A 290 -2.84 20.93 -13.72
N THR A 291 -3.53 20.12 -14.52
CA THR A 291 -3.08 18.81 -14.94
C THR A 291 -3.22 18.70 -16.46
N TYR A 292 -2.19 18.18 -17.12
CA TYR A 292 -2.12 18.08 -18.58
C TYR A 292 -1.09 17.01 -18.99
N HIS A 293 -1.17 16.52 -20.22
CA HIS A 293 -0.14 15.67 -20.81
C HIS A 293 1.01 16.49 -21.40
N ASN A 294 2.25 16.14 -21.02
CA ASN A 294 3.43 16.65 -21.72
C ASN A 294 3.70 15.84 -23.02
N PRO A 295 4.65 16.28 -23.87
CA PRO A 295 4.99 15.56 -25.11
C PRO A 295 5.48 14.10 -24.91
N ASP A 296 5.96 13.73 -23.72
CA ASP A 296 6.37 12.34 -23.42
C ASP A 296 5.18 11.45 -23.01
N GLY A 297 3.96 12.00 -23.03
CA GLY A 297 2.75 11.36 -22.53
C GLY A 297 2.66 11.33 -21.00
N LEU A 298 3.52 12.03 -20.26
CA LEU A 298 3.37 12.11 -18.81
C LEU A 298 2.17 12.98 -18.49
N ASN A 299 1.25 12.43 -17.71
CA ASN A 299 0.30 13.24 -16.96
C ASN A 299 1.07 14.10 -15.94
N VAL A 300 1.15 15.41 -16.14
CA VAL A 300 1.88 16.35 -15.27
C VAL A 300 0.89 17.03 -14.31
N GLN A 301 1.30 17.20 -13.05
CA GLN A 301 0.57 18.02 -12.07
C GLN A 301 1.37 19.30 -11.81
N VAL A 302 0.81 20.43 -12.19
CA VAL A 302 1.37 21.76 -11.94
C VAL A 302 0.78 22.26 -10.62
N TYR A 303 1.59 22.22 -9.56
CA TYR A 303 1.11 22.46 -8.18
C TYR A 303 0.58 23.88 -7.99
N ASN A 304 1.32 24.90 -8.43
CA ASN A 304 0.98 26.33 -8.29
C ASN A 304 -0.21 26.78 -9.15
N ARG A 305 -0.65 25.96 -10.12
CA ARG A 305 -1.86 26.24 -10.91
C ARG A 305 -3.13 25.65 -10.27
N CYS A 306 -2.98 24.70 -9.34
CA CYS A 306 -4.10 24.01 -8.72
C CYS A 306 -4.87 24.94 -7.78
N VAL A 307 -6.17 25.12 -8.03
CA VAL A 307 -7.07 25.91 -7.18
C VAL A 307 -7.91 25.06 -6.21
N GLY A 308 -7.56 23.78 -6.06
CA GLY A 308 -8.13 22.91 -5.02
C GLY A 308 -9.58 22.44 -5.20
N THR A 309 -10.10 22.40 -6.44
CA THR A 309 -11.47 21.91 -6.69
C THR A 309 -11.67 20.42 -6.38
N ARG A 310 -10.59 19.63 -6.35
CA ARG A 310 -10.56 18.17 -6.07
C ARG A 310 -11.31 17.26 -7.06
N TYR A 311 -11.95 17.80 -8.09
CA TYR A 311 -12.68 16.99 -9.08
C TYR A 311 -11.77 15.96 -9.79
N CYS A 312 -10.50 16.31 -10.03
CA CYS A 312 -9.52 15.37 -10.60
C CYS A 312 -9.34 14.09 -9.76
N SER A 313 -9.55 14.12 -8.44
CA SER A 313 -9.52 12.93 -7.59
C SER A 313 -10.79 12.10 -7.75
N ASN A 314 -11.96 12.76 -7.78
CA ASN A 314 -13.24 12.08 -7.98
C ASN A 314 -13.27 11.31 -9.31
N ASN A 315 -12.78 11.93 -10.39
CA ASN A 315 -12.78 11.32 -11.73
C ASN A 315 -11.62 10.33 -11.96
N CYS A 316 -10.62 10.29 -11.07
CA CYS A 316 -9.56 9.29 -11.15
C CYS A 316 -10.10 7.95 -10.64
N PRO A 317 -10.19 6.90 -11.48
CA PRO A 317 -10.75 5.62 -11.06
C PRO A 317 -9.90 4.94 -9.98
N TYR A 318 -8.59 5.18 -9.99
CA TYR A 318 -7.64 4.62 -9.02
C TYR A 318 -7.56 5.38 -7.70
N LYS A 319 -8.17 6.59 -7.58
CA LYS A 319 -8.07 7.44 -6.37
C LYS A 319 -6.62 7.65 -5.88
N VAL A 320 -5.72 7.95 -6.81
CA VAL A 320 -4.26 8.16 -6.58
C VAL A 320 -3.87 9.63 -6.70
N ARG A 321 -4.84 10.51 -6.48
CA ARG A 321 -4.67 11.96 -6.41
C ARG A 321 -4.97 12.40 -4.99
N TYR A 322 -3.95 12.90 -4.29
CA TYR A 322 -3.99 13.24 -2.87
C TYR A 322 -4.11 14.75 -2.70
N PHE A 323 -4.92 15.20 -1.75
CA PHE A 323 -5.17 16.62 -1.54
C PHE A 323 -4.46 17.11 -0.28
N ASN A 324 -3.75 18.23 -0.38
CA ASN A 324 -3.20 18.91 0.78
C ASN A 324 -4.31 19.62 1.55
N TRP A 325 -4.85 18.95 2.56
CA TRP A 325 -5.89 19.51 3.43
C TRP A 325 -5.36 20.58 4.38
N PHE A 326 -4.07 20.51 4.71
CA PHE A 326 -3.41 21.33 5.72
C PHE A 326 -2.11 21.90 5.18
N THR A 327 -1.57 22.88 5.90
CA THR A 327 -0.18 23.27 5.75
C THR A 327 0.65 22.32 6.59
N TYR A 328 1.55 21.59 5.95
CA TYR A 328 2.43 20.65 6.63
C TYR A 328 3.76 21.32 6.94
N GLU A 329 4.31 20.99 8.10
CA GLU A 329 5.56 21.58 8.60
C GLU A 329 6.61 20.49 8.78
N TRP A 330 7.86 20.84 8.44
CA TRP A 330 9.04 20.00 8.69
C TRP A 330 9.88 20.71 9.75
N PRO A 331 9.67 20.43 11.04
CA PRO A 331 10.43 21.09 12.09
C PRO A 331 11.90 20.70 11.99
N GLU A 332 12.80 21.61 12.36
CA GLU A 332 14.23 21.34 12.36
C GLU A 332 14.56 20.08 13.20
N PRO A 333 15.41 19.16 12.70
CA PRO A 333 16.19 19.21 11.44
C PRO A 333 15.51 18.56 10.22
N LEU A 334 14.23 18.19 10.27
CA LEU A 334 13.55 17.47 9.19
C LEU A 334 13.43 18.28 7.89
N ASN A 335 13.46 19.61 7.98
CA ASN A 335 13.50 20.49 6.81
C ASN A 335 14.76 20.27 5.93
N TRP A 336 15.87 19.78 6.49
CA TRP A 336 17.09 19.53 5.72
C TRP A 336 17.01 18.25 4.88
N ALA A 337 16.02 17.39 5.14
CA ALA A 337 15.79 16.17 4.36
C ALA A 337 15.00 16.43 3.07
N LEU A 338 14.51 17.66 2.86
CA LEU A 338 13.72 18.02 1.69
C LEU A 338 14.59 18.05 0.43
N ASN A 339 14.12 17.38 -0.62
CA ASN A 339 14.71 17.41 -1.94
C ASN A 339 14.58 18.81 -2.56
N PRO A 340 15.68 19.51 -2.90
CA PRO A 340 15.63 20.85 -3.48
C PRO A 340 15.03 20.88 -4.90
N ASP A 341 15.00 19.76 -5.60
CA ASP A 341 14.50 19.67 -6.99
C ASP A 341 12.98 19.47 -7.06
N VAL A 342 12.30 19.32 -5.92
CA VAL A 342 10.86 19.11 -5.84
C VAL A 342 10.23 20.18 -4.95
N LEU A 343 9.22 20.86 -5.48
CA LEU A 343 8.46 21.85 -4.71
C LEU A 343 7.87 21.22 -3.45
N VAL A 344 7.96 21.91 -2.31
CA VAL A 344 7.13 21.63 -1.13
C VAL A 344 5.76 22.26 -1.39
N ARG A 345 4.69 21.48 -1.24
CA ARG A 345 3.35 21.94 -1.61
C ARG A 345 2.65 22.59 -0.43
N GLU A 346 1.84 23.59 -0.73
CA GLU A 346 0.98 24.26 0.23
C GLU A 346 -0.40 23.59 0.33
N LYS A 347 -1.16 24.02 1.35
CA LYS A 347 -2.56 23.68 1.51
C LYS A 347 -3.37 24.04 0.25
N GLY A 348 -4.33 23.20 -0.11
CA GLY A 348 -5.26 23.46 -1.21
C GLY A 348 -4.81 22.92 -2.56
N VAL A 349 -3.69 22.20 -2.62
CA VAL A 349 -3.13 21.69 -3.87
C VAL A 349 -3.27 20.17 -3.96
N MET A 350 -3.57 19.67 -5.16
CA MET A 350 -3.57 18.25 -5.48
C MET A 350 -2.17 17.75 -5.83
N GLU A 351 -1.87 16.53 -5.41
CA GLU A 351 -0.65 15.82 -5.69
C GLU A 351 -0.92 14.43 -6.24
N LYS A 352 0.12 13.83 -6.84
CA LYS A 352 0.11 12.46 -7.33
C LYS A 352 1.53 12.03 -7.65
N CYS A 353 1.73 10.72 -7.84
CA CYS A 353 2.94 10.21 -8.49
C CYS A 353 3.17 10.91 -9.84
N THR A 354 4.40 11.36 -10.07
CA THR A 354 4.85 12.08 -11.28
C THR A 354 5.88 11.28 -12.09
N PHE A 355 6.03 9.98 -11.81
CA PHE A 355 7.17 9.17 -12.26
C PHE A 355 8.54 9.79 -11.91
N CYS A 356 8.62 10.49 -10.77
CA CYS A 356 9.82 11.21 -10.35
C CYS A 356 10.30 12.17 -11.46
N ILE A 357 9.41 13.06 -11.92
CA ILE A 357 9.66 13.98 -13.04
C ILE A 357 10.94 14.80 -12.88
N GLN A 358 11.34 15.13 -11.65
CA GLN A 358 12.61 15.78 -11.34
C GLN A 358 13.82 14.96 -11.82
N ARG A 359 13.80 13.64 -11.64
CA ARG A 359 14.85 12.73 -12.13
C ARG A 359 14.81 12.60 -13.66
N ILE A 360 13.62 12.52 -14.24
CA ILE A 360 13.43 12.52 -15.70
C ILE A 360 14.03 13.80 -16.30
N ASN A 361 13.70 14.96 -15.73
CA ASN A 361 14.17 16.26 -16.21
C ASN A 361 15.69 16.39 -16.05
N ALA A 362 16.26 16.00 -14.90
CA ALA A 362 17.71 16.01 -14.70
C ALA A 362 18.43 15.13 -15.74
N ALA A 363 17.96 13.90 -15.97
CA ALA A 363 18.53 13.01 -16.98
C ALA A 363 18.40 13.59 -18.40
N LYS A 364 17.26 14.23 -18.71
CA LYS A 364 17.04 14.91 -19.99
C LYS A 364 17.95 16.12 -20.19
N ILE A 365 18.25 16.86 -19.13
CA ILE A 365 19.18 18.00 -19.19
C ILE A 365 20.60 17.50 -19.48
N GLU A 366 21.04 16.44 -18.79
CA GLU A 366 22.36 15.87 -19.00
C GLU A 366 22.53 15.25 -20.40
N ILE A 367 21.54 14.50 -20.88
CA ILE A 367 21.64 13.87 -22.21
C ILE A 367 21.65 14.90 -23.34
N LYS A 368 20.90 16.00 -23.21
CA LYS A 368 20.87 17.08 -24.21
C LYS A 368 22.23 17.75 -24.41
N LYS A 369 23.13 17.70 -23.41
CA LYS A 369 24.51 18.20 -23.56
C LYS A 369 25.33 17.36 -24.53
N GLN A 370 24.94 16.11 -24.79
CA GLN A 370 25.63 15.19 -25.70
C GLN A 370 25.19 15.38 -27.15
N GLY A 371 24.08 16.07 -27.41
CA GLY A 371 23.58 16.39 -28.75
C GLY A 371 22.05 16.42 -28.82
N PRO A 372 21.47 16.96 -29.90
CA PRO A 372 20.01 17.05 -30.08
C PRO A 372 19.33 15.69 -30.20
N ASP A 373 20.02 14.69 -30.75
CA ASP A 373 19.49 13.34 -30.98
C ASP A 373 19.83 12.35 -29.86
N ALA A 374 20.49 12.82 -28.79
CA ALA A 374 20.92 11.95 -27.71
C ALA A 374 19.71 11.50 -26.86
N VAL A 375 19.52 10.18 -26.74
CA VAL A 375 18.45 9.55 -25.97
C VAL A 375 19.00 8.99 -24.67
N ILE A 376 18.20 9.01 -23.60
CA ILE A 376 18.63 8.51 -22.29
C ILE A 376 18.84 6.99 -22.43
N PRO A 377 20.04 6.47 -22.15
CA PRO A 377 20.29 5.03 -22.22
C PRO A 377 19.41 4.24 -21.25
N GLU A 378 19.08 3.00 -21.59
CA GLU A 378 18.35 2.11 -20.70
C GLU A 378 19.07 1.97 -19.34
N GLY A 379 18.32 2.03 -18.25
CA GLY A 379 18.85 1.86 -16.89
C GLY A 379 19.60 3.06 -16.33
N ALA A 380 19.93 4.09 -17.14
CA ALA A 380 20.57 5.32 -16.68
C ALA A 380 19.65 6.17 -15.77
N LEU A 381 18.33 5.99 -15.91
CA LEU A 381 17.32 6.66 -15.10
C LEU A 381 16.53 5.62 -14.29
N LYS A 382 16.52 5.78 -12.96
CA LYS A 382 15.68 4.98 -12.05
C LYS A 382 14.82 5.91 -11.20
N THR A 383 13.53 5.60 -11.11
CA THR A 383 12.63 6.26 -10.15
C THR A 383 12.96 5.85 -8.72
N ALA A 384 12.56 6.64 -7.73
CA ALA A 384 12.82 6.31 -6.32
C ALA A 384 12.20 4.97 -5.90
N CYS A 385 10.97 4.69 -6.34
CA CYS A 385 10.29 3.43 -6.05
C CYS A 385 10.94 2.23 -6.74
N GLN A 386 11.49 2.37 -7.95
CA GLN A 386 12.28 1.34 -8.61
C GLN A 386 13.61 1.10 -7.88
N GLN A 387 14.37 2.17 -7.63
CA GLN A 387 15.72 2.07 -7.07
C GLN A 387 15.75 1.41 -5.68
N THR A 388 14.71 1.64 -4.87
CA THR A 388 14.64 1.08 -3.52
C THR A 388 14.06 -0.33 -3.45
N CYS A 389 13.43 -0.83 -4.51
CA CYS A 389 12.70 -2.08 -4.47
C CYS A 389 13.68 -3.25 -4.35
N PRO A 390 13.70 -4.00 -3.24
CA PRO A 390 14.72 -5.03 -3.02
C PRO A 390 14.57 -6.24 -3.95
N THR A 391 13.37 -6.43 -4.51
CA THR A 391 13.04 -7.56 -5.39
C THR A 391 13.00 -7.17 -6.87
N ASP A 392 13.38 -5.92 -7.22
CA ASP A 392 13.28 -5.38 -8.58
C ASP A 392 11.88 -5.54 -9.21
N ALA A 393 10.84 -5.52 -8.37
CA ALA A 393 9.45 -5.68 -8.81
C ALA A 393 8.99 -4.53 -9.72
N ILE A 394 9.50 -3.32 -9.51
CA ILE A 394 9.15 -2.12 -10.29
C ILE A 394 10.23 -1.85 -11.33
N VAL A 395 9.86 -1.85 -12.61
CA VAL A 395 10.75 -1.53 -13.73
C VAL A 395 10.22 -0.32 -14.47
N PHE A 396 10.97 0.78 -14.46
CA PHE A 396 10.62 2.01 -15.19
C PHE A 396 11.52 2.19 -16.41
N GLY A 397 10.98 2.73 -17.50
CA GLY A 397 11.75 2.97 -18.72
C GLY A 397 10.93 3.58 -19.87
N ASN A 398 11.52 3.57 -21.07
CA ASN A 398 10.93 4.12 -22.28
C ASN A 398 10.17 3.04 -23.08
N LEU A 399 8.83 3.11 -23.14
CA LEU A 399 7.98 2.21 -23.91
C LEU A 399 8.15 2.35 -25.43
N LYS A 400 8.65 3.50 -25.93
CA LYS A 400 8.97 3.68 -27.36
C LYS A 400 10.20 2.89 -27.79
N ASP A 401 11.08 2.54 -26.86
CA ASP A 401 12.22 1.68 -27.12
C ASP A 401 11.77 0.21 -26.99
N PRO A 402 11.67 -0.54 -28.10
CA PRO A 402 11.19 -1.93 -28.08
C PRO A 402 12.15 -2.88 -27.36
N ASP A 403 13.44 -2.54 -27.28
CA ASP A 403 14.47 -3.35 -26.64
C ASP A 403 14.51 -3.13 -25.12
N SER A 404 13.87 -2.07 -24.63
CA SER A 404 13.80 -1.76 -23.21
C SER A 404 13.11 -2.87 -22.41
N ARG A 405 13.61 -3.11 -21.20
CA ARG A 405 13.04 -4.08 -20.25
C ARG A 405 11.57 -3.80 -19.98
N VAL A 406 11.16 -2.54 -19.85
CA VAL A 406 9.76 -2.19 -19.60
C VAL A 406 8.87 -2.55 -20.80
N ALA A 407 9.31 -2.31 -22.04
CA ALA A 407 8.52 -2.61 -23.23
C ALA A 407 8.37 -4.13 -23.43
N ARG A 408 9.43 -4.90 -23.16
CA ARG A 408 9.37 -6.37 -23.20
C ARG A 408 8.43 -6.94 -22.13
N LEU A 409 8.51 -6.43 -20.91
CA LEU A 409 7.62 -6.87 -19.82
C LEU A 409 6.16 -6.50 -20.10
N ALA A 410 5.90 -5.27 -20.57
CA ALA A 410 4.54 -4.79 -20.87
C ALA A 410 3.84 -5.57 -22.00
N ARG A 411 4.61 -6.17 -22.93
CA ARG A 411 4.08 -7.04 -24.01
C ARG A 411 4.07 -8.53 -23.65
N GLY A 412 4.54 -8.88 -22.45
CA GLY A 412 4.61 -10.26 -21.98
C GLY A 412 3.22 -10.88 -21.74
N PRO A 413 3.11 -12.21 -21.73
CA PRO A 413 1.82 -12.91 -21.58
C PRO A 413 1.16 -12.73 -20.21
N LEU A 414 1.92 -12.29 -19.21
CA LEU A 414 1.42 -12.01 -17.86
C LEU A 414 1.02 -10.54 -17.67
N ALA A 415 1.22 -9.68 -18.68
CA ALA A 415 1.07 -8.25 -18.52
C ALA A 415 -0.38 -7.80 -18.71
N TYR A 416 -0.92 -7.09 -17.74
CA TYR A 416 -2.27 -6.54 -17.78
C TYR A 416 -2.32 -5.09 -17.29
N SER A 417 -3.44 -4.43 -17.54
CA SER A 417 -3.75 -3.09 -17.07
C SER A 417 -4.90 -3.13 -16.07
N VAL A 418 -4.73 -2.50 -14.91
CA VAL A 418 -5.80 -2.43 -13.90
C VAL A 418 -6.93 -1.54 -14.42
N LEU A 419 -8.17 -2.04 -14.32
CA LEU A 419 -9.39 -1.41 -14.83
C LEU A 419 -9.32 -1.12 -16.35
N GLY A 420 -8.79 -2.07 -17.12
CA GLY A 420 -8.63 -1.96 -18.57
C GLY A 420 -9.94 -1.70 -19.32
N GLU A 421 -11.06 -2.17 -18.78
CA GLU A 421 -12.42 -1.96 -19.29
C GLU A 421 -12.83 -0.49 -19.39
N LEU A 422 -12.20 0.40 -18.61
CA LEU A 422 -12.46 1.85 -18.64
C LEU A 422 -11.71 2.56 -19.79
N ASN A 423 -10.83 1.86 -20.51
CA ASN A 423 -10.06 2.39 -21.63
C ASN A 423 -9.30 3.70 -21.29
N THR A 424 -8.78 3.82 -20.07
CA THR A 424 -7.96 4.97 -19.65
C THR A 424 -6.55 4.96 -20.24
N ARG A 425 -6.14 3.84 -20.87
CA ARG A 425 -4.81 3.63 -21.49
C ARG A 425 -3.66 3.92 -20.52
N PRO A 426 -3.55 3.17 -19.40
CA PRO A 426 -2.49 3.39 -18.42
C PRO A 426 -1.10 3.15 -19.02
N ALA A 427 -0.11 3.87 -18.50
CA ALA A 427 1.31 3.67 -18.79
C ALA A 427 2.00 2.70 -17.81
N ASN A 428 1.24 2.20 -16.83
CA ASN A 428 1.65 1.16 -15.92
C ASN A 428 1.04 -0.18 -16.35
N PHE A 429 1.89 -1.20 -16.41
CA PHE A 429 1.51 -2.57 -16.72
C PHE A 429 1.88 -3.45 -15.52
N TYR A 430 0.97 -4.32 -15.11
CA TYR A 430 1.19 -5.23 -13.98
C TYR A 430 1.43 -6.62 -14.54
N LEU A 431 2.34 -7.39 -13.93
CA LEU A 431 2.54 -8.79 -14.26
C LEU A 431 1.83 -9.63 -13.20
N LYS A 432 0.91 -10.50 -13.64
CA LYS A 432 0.14 -11.40 -12.77
C LYS A 432 1.07 -12.19 -11.84
N GLN A 433 0.65 -12.39 -10.60
CA GLN A 433 1.34 -13.26 -9.66
C GLN A 433 1.28 -14.72 -10.15
N VAL A 434 2.35 -15.49 -10.01
CA VAL A 434 2.39 -16.89 -10.46
C VAL A 434 2.30 -17.80 -9.25
N THR A 435 1.17 -18.49 -9.09
CA THR A 435 0.93 -19.35 -7.93
C THR A 435 1.28 -20.80 -8.22
N GLY A 436 1.89 -21.49 -7.25
CA GLY A 436 2.26 -22.90 -7.38
C GLY A 436 1.08 -23.89 -7.33
N ARG A 437 -0.15 -23.41 -7.13
CA ARG A 437 -1.36 -24.24 -6.91
C ARG A 437 -2.39 -24.01 -8.02
N ALA A 438 -3.02 -25.07 -8.47
CA ALA A 438 -3.96 -25.04 -9.60
C ALA A 438 -5.29 -24.38 -9.19
N ARG A 439 -5.81 -23.45 -9.98
CA ARG A 439 -7.13 -22.85 -9.77
C ARG A 439 -8.21 -23.90 -10.13
N GLN A 440 -8.97 -24.42 -9.17
CA GLN A 440 -10.31 -24.94 -9.49
C GLN A 440 -11.17 -23.73 -9.83
N ALA A 441 -11.80 -23.78 -11.00
CA ALA A 441 -12.80 -22.80 -11.40
C ALA A 441 -13.99 -22.88 -10.43
N ARG A 442 -13.93 -22.16 -9.31
CA ARG A 442 -15.15 -21.80 -8.58
C ARG A 442 -15.94 -20.89 -9.50
N ALA A 443 -17.15 -21.33 -9.86
CA ALA A 443 -18.11 -20.49 -10.55
C ALA A 443 -18.20 -19.16 -9.81
N VAL A 444 -18.07 -18.05 -10.54
CA VAL A 444 -18.32 -16.70 -10.01
C VAL A 444 -19.69 -16.75 -9.33
N PRO A 445 -19.78 -16.64 -7.99
CA PRO A 445 -21.09 -16.52 -7.37
C PRO A 445 -21.74 -15.28 -7.98
N ALA A 446 -23.00 -15.42 -8.43
CA ALA A 446 -23.75 -14.33 -9.00
C ALA A 446 -23.61 -13.10 -8.09
N ARG A 447 -23.36 -11.93 -8.69
CA ARG A 447 -23.24 -10.64 -7.99
C ARG A 447 -24.22 -10.60 -6.82
N VAL A 448 -23.71 -10.66 -5.60
CA VAL A 448 -24.49 -10.26 -4.43
C VAL A 448 -24.74 -8.76 -4.64
N PRO A 449 -26.00 -8.31 -4.81
CA PRO A 449 -26.28 -6.89 -4.88
C PRO A 449 -25.69 -6.22 -3.63
N PRO A 450 -25.10 -5.02 -3.74
CA PRO A 450 -24.73 -4.29 -2.54
C PRO A 450 -25.96 -4.21 -1.63
N GLU A 451 -25.79 -4.51 -0.34
CA GLU A 451 -26.83 -4.21 0.65
C GLU A 451 -27.27 -2.75 0.44
N PRO A 452 -28.58 -2.46 0.42
CA PRO A 452 -29.03 -1.10 0.34
C PRO A 452 -28.40 -0.33 1.49
N ALA A 453 -27.74 0.78 1.15
CA ALA A 453 -27.20 1.69 2.15
C ALA A 453 -28.27 1.94 3.21
N ALA A 454 -27.91 1.79 4.49
CA ALA A 454 -28.78 2.14 5.60
C ALA A 454 -29.38 3.52 5.31
N GLU A 455 -30.71 3.61 5.33
CA GLU A 455 -31.42 4.86 5.11
C GLU A 455 -30.81 5.93 6.03
N PRO A 456 -30.52 7.14 5.52
CA PRO A 456 -30.04 8.21 6.38
C PRO A 456 -31.10 8.42 7.46
N VAL A 457 -30.69 8.29 8.72
CA VAL A 457 -31.48 8.69 9.88
C VAL A 457 -31.89 10.14 9.63
N ALA A 458 -33.18 10.37 9.42
CA ALA A 458 -33.72 11.70 9.20
C ALA A 458 -33.34 12.59 10.39
N GLU A 459 -32.51 13.61 10.13
CA GLU A 459 -32.31 14.69 11.09
C GLU A 459 -33.68 15.35 11.37
N PRO A 460 -34.03 15.59 12.64
CA PRO A 460 -35.26 16.31 12.95
C PRO A 460 -35.17 17.71 12.36
N ALA A 461 -36.18 18.07 11.56
CA ALA A 461 -36.29 19.36 10.89
C ALA A 461 -36.02 20.51 11.88
N ALA A 462 -34.99 21.30 11.61
CA ALA A 462 -34.79 22.58 12.28
C ALA A 462 -35.99 23.47 11.95
N GLY A 463 -36.81 23.73 12.97
CA GLY A 463 -37.92 24.68 12.90
C GLY A 463 -37.40 26.04 12.46
N ALA A 464 -38.01 26.60 11.43
CA ALA A 464 -37.84 28.00 11.08
C ALA A 464 -38.48 28.85 12.19
N ASP A 465 -37.68 29.26 13.16
CA ASP A 465 -38.02 30.37 14.04
C ASP A 465 -37.92 31.66 13.24
N THR A 466 -39.08 32.11 12.75
CA THR A 466 -39.33 33.49 12.39
C THR A 466 -39.16 34.37 13.63
N VAL A 467 -38.15 35.25 13.63
CA VAL A 467 -38.08 36.38 14.54
C VAL A 467 -37.58 37.61 13.77
N GLY A 468 -38.46 38.62 13.70
CA GLY A 468 -38.13 40.06 13.78
C GLY A 468 -37.42 40.70 12.60
#